data_AF-G2MCX4-F1
#
_entry.id   AF-G2MCX4-F1
#
_cell.length_a   1.000
_cell.length_b   1.000
_cell.length_c   1.000
_cell.angle_alpha   90.00
_cell.angle_beta   90.00
_cell.angle_gamma   90.00
#
_symmetry.space_group_name_H-M   'P 1'
#
loop_
_entity.id
_entity.type
_entity.pdbx_description
1 polymer ?
#
loop_
_entity_poly.entity_id
_entity_poly.type
_entity_poly.pdbx_seq_one_letter_code
_entity_poly.pdbx_strand_id
1 'polypeptide(L)'
;MLEKSLDEWLGDSKRLSSFNGRFVFKKSLSNYTQKHCSISNFVLKIFMLSGIENFKQYGTGLHLFRHSFATLVYAKSRDIVLTSRALGHQSLSSTKIYIHTAQEYNKQVASIFDNLLSE
;
A
#
# COMPACT_ATOMS: atom_id res chain seq x y z
N MET A 1 -10.19 -3.30 -12.66
CA MET A 1 -8.83 -3.79 -12.98
C MET A 1 -8.37 -4.85 -11.98
N LEU A 2 -8.37 -4.58 -10.67
CA LEU A 2 -8.04 -5.58 -9.64
C LEU A 2 -9.03 -6.74 -9.57
N GLU A 3 -10.33 -6.44 -9.68
CA GLU A 3 -11.40 -7.43 -9.71
C GLU A 3 -11.18 -8.45 -10.84
N LYS A 4 -10.99 -7.97 -12.07
CA LYS A 4 -10.64 -8.83 -13.22
C LYS A 4 -9.43 -9.74 -12.95
N SER A 5 -8.33 -9.21 -12.41
CA SER A 5 -7.15 -10.03 -12.10
C SER A 5 -7.40 -11.04 -10.98
N LEU A 6 -8.25 -10.70 -10.01
CA LEU A 6 -8.68 -11.62 -8.96
C LEU A 6 -9.60 -12.70 -9.53
N ASP A 7 -10.53 -12.34 -10.40
CA ASP A 7 -11.43 -13.28 -11.07
C ASP A 7 -10.66 -14.24 -11.97
N GLU A 8 -9.67 -13.75 -12.71
CA GLU A 8 -8.74 -14.58 -13.48
C GLU A 8 -7.95 -15.53 -12.57
N TRP A 9 -7.51 -15.06 -11.41
CA TRP A 9 -6.81 -15.90 -10.43
C TRP A 9 -7.71 -16.98 -9.83
N LEU A 10 -8.95 -16.62 -9.47
CA LEU A 10 -9.93 -17.52 -8.90
C LEU A 10 -10.55 -18.46 -9.95
N GLY A 11 -10.59 -18.07 -11.22
CA GLY A 11 -11.11 -18.90 -12.32
C GLY A 11 -10.19 -20.08 -12.68
N ASP A 12 -8.94 -20.09 -12.23
CA ASP A 12 -7.99 -21.16 -12.50
C ASP A 12 -8.27 -22.39 -11.61
N SER A 13 -8.98 -23.37 -12.19
CA SER A 13 -9.35 -24.63 -11.55
C SER A 13 -8.14 -25.44 -11.05
N LYS A 14 -6.97 -25.31 -11.67
CA LYS A 14 -5.75 -25.97 -11.17
C LYS A 14 -5.27 -25.34 -9.87
N ARG A 15 -5.37 -24.01 -9.73
CA ARG A 15 -5.02 -23.31 -8.48
C ARG A 15 -6.03 -23.61 -7.37
N LEU A 16 -7.31 -23.62 -7.71
CA LEU A 16 -8.39 -23.94 -6.79
C LEU A 16 -8.47 -25.41 -6.40
N SER A 17 -8.00 -26.35 -7.24
CA SER A 17 -7.94 -27.79 -6.92
C SER A 17 -7.26 -28.08 -5.58
N SER A 18 -6.37 -27.18 -5.19
CA SER A 18 -5.54 -27.31 -4.02
C SER A 18 -5.88 -26.27 -2.93
N PHE A 19 -6.99 -25.54 -3.10
CA PHE A 19 -7.55 -24.59 -2.15
C PHE A 19 -8.41 -25.35 -1.14
N ASN A 20 -8.02 -25.33 0.13
CA ASN A 20 -8.72 -26.01 1.23
C ASN A 20 -9.63 -25.08 2.03
N GLY A 21 -10.03 -23.93 1.46
CA GLY A 21 -10.89 -22.95 2.12
C GLY A 21 -10.18 -21.99 3.09
N ARG A 22 -8.90 -22.20 3.42
CA ARG A 22 -8.20 -21.39 4.44
C ARG A 22 -7.35 -20.25 3.89
N PHE A 23 -6.68 -20.45 2.75
CA PHE A 23 -5.75 -19.46 2.18
C PHE A 23 -5.89 -19.36 0.66
N VAL A 24 -6.17 -18.15 0.16
CA VAL A 24 -6.34 -17.87 -1.29
C VAL A 24 -5.00 -17.92 -2.04
N PHE A 25 -3.92 -17.46 -1.41
CA PHE A 25 -2.57 -17.50 -1.96
C PHE A 25 -1.75 -18.54 -1.21
N LYS A 26 -1.17 -19.49 -1.95
CA LYS A 26 -0.36 -20.56 -1.36
C LYS A 26 0.86 -20.87 -2.22
N LYS A 27 1.89 -21.39 -1.56
CA LYS A 27 3.06 -21.94 -2.23
C LYS A 27 2.69 -23.27 -2.91
N SER A 28 3.25 -23.53 -4.09
CA SER A 28 3.22 -24.87 -4.69
C SER A 28 3.99 -25.87 -3.81
N LEU A 29 3.43 -27.06 -3.60
CA LEU A 29 4.01 -28.14 -2.80
C LEU A 29 5.00 -29.01 -3.59
N SER A 30 5.27 -28.70 -4.86
CA SER A 30 6.16 -29.48 -5.72
C SER A 30 7.61 -29.44 -5.22
N ASN A 31 8.24 -30.63 -5.16
CA ASN A 31 9.65 -30.83 -4.79
C ASN A 31 10.63 -30.47 -5.93
N TYR A 32 10.13 -30.16 -7.15
CA TYR A 32 10.93 -29.62 -8.24
C TYR A 32 11.15 -28.12 -8.00
N THR A 33 12.24 -27.80 -7.29
CA THR A 33 12.59 -26.47 -6.79
C THR A 33 12.95 -25.50 -7.93
N GLN A 34 11.95 -24.87 -8.55
CA GLN A 34 12.19 -23.55 -9.12
C GLN A 34 12.61 -22.63 -7.98
N LYS A 35 13.77 -21.97 -8.10
CA LYS A 35 14.23 -20.94 -7.14
C LYS A 35 13.09 -19.92 -6.94
N HIS A 36 12.39 -20.03 -5.82
CA HIS A 36 11.23 -19.20 -5.56
C HIS A 36 11.67 -17.75 -5.34
N CYS A 37 11.02 -16.83 -6.05
CA CYS A 37 11.11 -15.42 -5.74
C CYS A 37 10.25 -15.17 -4.49
N SER A 38 10.86 -14.76 -3.38
CA SER A 38 10.08 -14.26 -2.24
C SER A 38 9.23 -13.07 -2.70
N ILE A 39 8.11 -12.81 -2.00
CA ILE A 39 7.27 -11.65 -2.34
C ILE A 39 8.11 -10.37 -2.29
N SER A 40 8.99 -10.23 -1.30
CA SER A 40 9.93 -9.10 -1.24
C SER A 40 10.80 -9.01 -2.49
N ASN A 41 11.41 -10.12 -2.95
CA ASN A 41 12.23 -10.12 -4.17
C ASN A 41 11.39 -9.85 -5.43
N PHE A 42 10.13 -10.26 -5.45
CA PHE A 42 9.22 -9.99 -6.55
C PHE A 42 8.90 -8.49 -6.64
N VAL A 43 8.63 -7.86 -5.49
CA VAL A 43 8.44 -6.41 -5.40
C VAL A 43 9.69 -5.65 -5.84
N LEU A 44 10.89 -6.11 -5.44
CA LEU A 44 12.15 -5.52 -5.89
C LEU A 44 12.28 -5.56 -7.43
N LYS A 45 11.93 -6.69 -8.05
CA LYS A 45 11.92 -6.79 -9.52
C LYS A 45 10.93 -5.83 -10.16
N ILE A 46 9.74 -5.66 -9.59
CA ILE A 46 8.76 -4.68 -10.08
C ILE A 46 9.33 -3.27 -10.03
N PHE A 47 9.97 -2.87 -8.92
CA PHE A 47 10.58 -1.54 -8.81
C PHE A 47 11.70 -1.32 -9.82
N MET A 48 12.57 -2.30 -10.00
CA MET A 48 13.63 -2.25 -11.03
C MET A 48 13.05 -2.09 -12.44
N LEU A 49 12.03 -2.88 -12.78
CA LEU A 49 11.37 -2.79 -14.10
C LEU A 49 10.61 -1.48 -14.30
N SER A 50 10.16 -0.85 -13.22
CA SER A 50 9.42 0.42 -13.25
C SER A 50 10.33 1.65 -13.21
N GLY A 51 11.66 1.48 -13.18
CA GLY A 51 12.62 2.58 -13.05
C GLY A 51 12.58 3.30 -11.70
N ILE A 52 12.04 2.66 -10.66
CA ILE A 52 11.99 3.23 -9.31
C ILE A 52 13.32 2.90 -8.62
N GLU A 53 14.17 3.92 -8.48
CA GLU A 53 15.45 3.83 -7.79
C GLU A 53 15.31 4.21 -6.30
N ASN A 54 16.34 3.92 -5.50
CA ASN A 54 16.45 4.31 -4.08
C ASN A 54 15.33 3.84 -3.14
N PHE A 55 14.47 2.90 -3.54
CA PHE A 55 13.38 2.36 -2.69
C PHE A 55 13.86 1.82 -1.33
N LYS A 56 15.12 1.40 -1.21
CA LYS A 56 15.71 0.87 0.03
C LYS A 56 15.70 1.88 1.18
N GLN A 57 15.75 3.18 0.88
CA GLN A 57 15.78 4.22 1.92
C GLN A 57 14.41 4.45 2.57
N TYR A 58 13.33 4.00 1.94
CA TYR A 58 11.95 4.21 2.39
C TYR A 58 11.33 2.99 3.07
N GLY A 59 12.03 1.85 3.07
CA GLY A 59 11.54 0.57 3.58
C GLY A 59 11.82 -0.59 2.62
N THR A 60 11.34 -1.78 2.94
CA THR A 60 11.56 -2.97 2.10
C THR A 60 10.26 -3.72 1.82
N GLY A 61 10.13 -4.22 0.59
CA GLY A 61 9.05 -5.12 0.17
C GLY A 61 7.66 -4.47 0.15
N LEU A 62 6.64 -5.27 0.49
CA LEU A 62 5.22 -4.89 0.39
C LEU A 62 4.82 -3.72 1.31
N HIS A 63 5.55 -3.49 2.40
CA HIS A 63 5.24 -2.40 3.33
C HIS A 63 5.29 -1.02 2.64
N LEU A 64 6.14 -0.86 1.62
CA LEU A 64 6.19 0.37 0.83
C LEU A 64 4.85 0.67 0.15
N PHE A 65 4.20 -0.33 -0.45
CA PHE A 65 2.88 -0.12 -1.06
C PHE A 65 1.82 0.27 -0.02
N ARG A 66 1.91 -0.29 1.20
CA ARG A 66 1.02 0.09 2.30
C ARG A 66 1.23 1.55 2.72
N HIS A 67 2.48 2.00 2.79
CA HIS A 67 2.81 3.41 3.06
C HIS A 67 2.34 4.32 1.92
N SER A 68 2.59 3.96 0.66
CA SER A 68 2.11 4.72 -0.50
C SER A 68 0.58 4.84 -0.51
N PHE A 69 -0.14 3.76 -0.22
CA PHE A 69 -1.59 3.76 -0.09
C PHE A 69 -2.05 4.73 1.01
N ALA A 70 -1.45 4.65 2.20
CA ALA A 70 -1.78 5.52 3.32
C ALA A 70 -1.57 7.01 2.99
N THR A 71 -0.42 7.35 2.42
CA THR A 71 -0.11 8.72 1.99
C THR A 71 -1.13 9.22 0.98
N LEU A 72 -1.50 8.41 -0.02
CA LEU A 72 -2.49 8.78 -1.02
C LEU A 72 -3.89 8.98 -0.44
N VAL A 73 -4.33 8.07 0.43
CA VAL A 73 -5.64 8.15 1.09
C VAL A 73 -5.71 9.39 1.96
N TYR A 74 -4.69 9.67 2.77
CA TYR A 74 -4.66 10.86 3.61
C TYR A 74 -4.59 12.14 2.78
N ALA A 75 -3.75 12.19 1.74
CA ALA A 75 -3.63 13.37 0.88
C ALA A 75 -4.96 13.75 0.20
N LYS A 76 -5.79 12.75 -0.15
CA LYS A 76 -7.11 12.96 -0.76
C LYS A 76 -8.22 13.24 0.25
N SER A 77 -8.30 12.45 1.31
CA SER A 77 -9.40 12.53 2.28
C SER A 77 -9.21 13.60 3.34
N ARG A 78 -7.95 13.90 3.70
CA ARG A 78 -7.55 14.67 4.88
C ARG A 78 -8.14 14.13 6.20
N ASP A 79 -8.62 12.90 6.19
CA ASP A 79 -9.21 12.24 7.34
C ASP A 79 -8.25 11.16 7.85
N ILE A 80 -7.61 11.49 8.97
CA ILE A 80 -6.65 10.58 9.62
C ILE A 80 -7.34 9.35 10.22
N VAL A 81 -8.61 9.47 10.64
CA VAL A 81 -9.40 8.36 11.21
C VAL A 81 -9.81 7.40 10.11
N LEU A 82 -10.28 7.92 8.97
CA LEU A 82 -10.57 7.13 7.77
C LEU A 82 -9.31 6.42 7.29
N THR A 83 -8.19 7.14 7.21
CA THR A 83 -6.90 6.56 6.82
C THR A 83 -6.50 5.42 7.78
N SER A 84 -6.67 5.62 9.09
CA SER A 84 -6.38 4.61 10.12
C SER A 84 -7.25 3.36 9.97
N ARG A 85 -8.56 3.55 9.71
CA ARG A 85 -9.52 2.47 9.49
C ARG A 85 -9.20 1.69 8.22
N ALA A 86 -8.89 2.38 7.12
CA ALA A 86 -8.49 1.76 5.85
C ALA A 86 -7.21 0.92 5.97
N LEU A 87 -6.30 1.30 6.87
CA LEU A 87 -5.09 0.53 7.18
C LEU A 87 -5.32 -0.57 8.23
N GLY A 88 -6.42 -0.53 8.99
CA GLY A 88 -6.65 -1.43 10.12
C GLY A 88 -5.68 -1.20 11.29
N HIS A 89 -5.26 0.04 11.54
CA HIS A 89 -4.41 0.37 12.69
C HIS A 89 -5.21 0.36 13.99
N GLN A 90 -4.64 -0.28 15.02
CA GLN A 90 -5.21 -0.33 16.37
C GLN A 90 -5.13 1.01 17.11
N SER A 91 -4.22 1.90 16.71
CA SER A 91 -4.03 3.21 17.31
C SER A 91 -3.78 4.27 16.26
N LEU A 92 -4.32 5.46 16.48
CA LEU A 92 -4.06 6.62 15.61
C LEU A 92 -2.59 7.02 15.63
N SER A 93 -1.84 6.72 16.69
CA SER A 93 -0.42 7.09 16.81
C SER A 93 0.43 6.51 15.67
N SER A 94 0.12 5.30 15.18
CA SER A 94 0.84 4.70 14.05
C SER A 94 0.42 5.28 12.69
N THR A 95 -0.70 6.00 12.63
CA THR A 95 -1.20 6.67 11.41
C THR A 95 -0.73 8.12 11.33
N LYS A 96 -0.42 8.77 12.46
CA LYS A 96 0.06 10.16 12.52
C LYS A 96 1.28 10.42 11.65
N ILE A 97 2.08 9.39 11.39
CA ILE A 97 3.23 9.48 10.49
C ILE A 97 2.87 9.95 9.08
N TYR A 98 1.61 9.90 8.63
CA TYR A 98 1.23 10.40 7.30
C TYR A 98 0.80 11.88 7.32
N ILE A 99 0.67 12.50 8.48
CA ILE A 99 0.24 13.91 8.58
C ILE A 99 1.29 14.85 7.96
N HIS A 100 2.58 14.57 8.11
CA HIS A 100 3.64 15.43 7.59
C HIS A 100 3.62 15.55 6.06
N THR A 101 3.02 14.60 5.34
CA THR A 101 2.93 14.66 3.87
C THR A 101 1.94 15.72 3.38
N ALA A 102 1.22 16.37 4.30
CA ALA A 102 0.24 17.43 4.05
C ALA A 102 0.78 18.85 4.33
N GLN A 103 2.10 19.05 4.41
CA GLN A 103 2.71 20.35 4.73
C GLN A 103 2.21 21.53 3.88
N GLU A 104 1.89 21.31 2.60
CA GLU A 104 1.33 22.37 1.74
C GLU A 104 -0.03 22.92 2.20
N TYR A 105 -0.78 22.15 2.98
CA TYR A 105 -2.06 22.60 3.54
C TYR A 105 -1.89 23.51 4.76
N ASN A 106 -0.79 23.39 5.50
CA ASN A 106 -0.52 24.33 6.60
C ASN A 106 -0.38 25.76 6.08
N LYS A 107 0.16 25.94 4.86
CA LYS A 107 0.22 27.24 4.18
C LYS A 107 -1.16 27.77 3.80
N GLN A 108 -2.08 26.88 3.37
CA GLN A 108 -3.46 27.28 3.08
C GLN A 108 -4.19 27.76 4.34
N VAL A 109 -4.00 27.07 5.48
CA VAL A 109 -4.60 27.50 6.75
C VAL A 109 -4.05 28.85 7.19
N ALA A 110 -2.74 29.07 7.05
CA ALA A 110 -2.15 30.38 7.34
C ALA A 110 -2.80 31.48 6.47
N SER A 111 -3.00 31.23 5.18
CA SER A 111 -3.62 32.20 4.28
C SER A 111 -5.08 32.52 4.62
N ILE A 112 -5.82 31.62 5.29
CA ILE A 112 -7.18 31.91 5.76
C ILE A 112 -7.14 33.01 6.82
N PHE A 113 -6.18 32.95 7.75
CA PHE A 113 -6.02 33.98 8.78
C PHE A 113 -5.55 35.30 8.18
N ASP A 114 -4.63 35.27 7.22
CA ASP A 114 -4.16 36.48 6.54
C ASP A 114 -5.31 37.21 5.82
N ASN A 115 -6.21 36.45 5.16
CA ASN A 115 -7.41 37.00 4.51
C ASN A 115 -8.43 37.55 5.53
N LEU A 116 -8.57 36.92 6.70
CA LEU A 116 -9.48 37.39 7.75
C LEU A 116 -8.98 38.68 8.43
N LEU A 117 -7.67 38.88 8.51
CA LEU A 117 -7.04 40.06 9.11
C LEU A 117 -6.92 41.25 8.14
N SER A 118 -7.17 41.02 6.85
CA SER A 118 -7.11 42.05 5.81
C SER A 118 -8.48 42.59 5.39
N GLU A 119 -9.57 42.08 5.98
CA GLU A 119 -10.89 42.72 6.04
C GLU A 119 -11.00 43.67 7.26
#